data_AF-A0A353GHU3-F1
#
_entry.id   AF-A0A353GHU3-F1
#
_cell.length_a   1.000
_cell.length_b   1.000
_cell.length_c   1.000
_cell.angle_alpha   90.00
_cell.angle_beta   90.00
_cell.angle_gamma   90.00
#
_symmetry.space_group_name_H-M   'P 1'
#
loop_
_entity.id
_entity.type
_entity.pdbx_description
1 polymer ?
#
loop_
_entity_poly.entity_id
_entity_poly.type
_entity_poly.pdbx_seq_one_letter_code
_entity_poly.pdbx_strand_id
1 'polypeptide(L)' 'MKTNILMDDVQLAQSAVEALLKALGPVETARFLALPVQKRTDSVRRHRDWQRHADKNLIFDNAFKAQK' A
#
# COMPACT_ATOMS: atom_id res chain seq x y z
N MET A 1 -12.06 27.79 6.48
CA MET A 1 -11.74 26.89 5.35
C MET A 1 -10.24 26.94 5.14
N LYS A 2 -9.52 25.82 5.29
CA LYS A 2 -8.07 25.79 5.02
C LYS A 2 -7.87 25.83 3.51
N THR A 3 -7.24 26.88 3.02
CA THR A 3 -6.84 27.05 1.62
C THR A 3 -5.80 26.00 1.28
N ASN A 4 -6.25 24.89 0.71
CA ASN A 4 -5.36 23.86 0.19
C ASN A 4 -4.85 24.38 -1.15
N ILE A 5 -3.65 24.97 -1.16
CA ILE A 5 -2.98 25.34 -2.40
C ILE A 5 -2.64 24.02 -3.08
N LEU A 6 -3.39 23.68 -4.12
CA LEU A 6 -3.14 22.49 -4.93
C LEU A 6 -1.79 22.70 -5.63
N MET A 7 -0.74 22.09 -5.09
CA MET A 7 0.53 21.97 -5.80
C MET A 7 0.31 21.10 -7.03
N ASP A 8 0.89 21.54 -8.15
CA ASP A 8 0.96 20.73 -9.35
C ASP A 8 1.76 19.44 -9.08
N ASP A 9 1.40 18.35 -9.75
CA ASP A 9 2.00 17.03 -9.52
C ASP A 9 3.52 17.05 -9.74
N VAL A 10 4.00 17.86 -10.70
CA VAL A 10 5.45 18.02 -10.96
C VAL A 10 6.12 18.73 -9.79
N GLN A 11 5.52 19.79 -9.28
CA GLN A 11 6.04 20.53 -8.14
C GLN A 11 6.09 19.64 -6.89
N LEU A 12 5.04 18.85 -6.67
CA LEU A 12 4.97 17.91 -5.56
C LEU A 12 6.06 16.84 -5.67
N ALA A 13 6.24 16.26 -6.85
CA ALA A 13 7.28 15.26 -7.09
C ALA A 13 8.67 15.85 -6.83
N GLN A 14 8.94 17.07 -7.28
CA GLN A 14 10.22 17.74 -7.08
C GLN A 14 10.50 17.99 -5.59
N SER A 15 9.53 18.55 -4.85
CA SER A 15 9.69 18.75 -3.40
C SER A 15 9.85 17.44 -2.63
N ALA A 16 9.19 16.37 -3.06
CA ALA A 16 9.36 15.05 -2.46
C ALA A 16 10.77 14.50 -2.69
N VAL A 17 11.31 14.64 -3.91
CA VAL A 17 12.69 14.21 -4.23
C VAL A 17 13.72 15.02 -3.43
N GLU A 18 13.53 16.33 -3.29
CA GLU A 18 14.40 17.18 -2.47
C GLU A 18 14.38 16.76 -0.99
N ALA A 19 13.20 16.44 -0.45
CA ALA A 19 13.07 15.95 0.91
C ALA A 19 13.78 14.60 1.11
N LEU A 20 13.66 13.68 0.14
CA LEU A 20 14.36 12.40 0.15
C LEU A 20 15.88 12.58 0.11
N LEU A 21 16.39 13.41 -0.81
CA LEU A 21 17.82 13.71 -0.92
C LEU A 21 18.38 14.28 0.38
N LYS A 22 17.64 15.18 1.05
CA LYS A 22 18.05 15.77 2.33
C LYS A 22 18.07 14.75 3.46
N ALA A 23 17.13 13.80 3.49
CA ALA A 23 17.00 12.84 4.59
C ALA A 23 17.89 11.60 4.42
N LEU A 24 18.03 11.10 3.19
CA LEU A 24 18.64 9.81 2.89
C LEU A 24 20.00 9.94 2.17
N GLY A 25 20.27 11.10 1.58
CA GLY A 25 21.38 11.29 0.66
C GLY A 25 21.13 10.67 -0.72
N PRO A 26 22.02 10.93 -1.70
CA PRO A 26 21.77 10.62 -3.10
C PRO A 26 21.68 9.12 -3.39
N VAL A 27 22.53 8.30 -2.77
CA VAL A 27 22.61 6.85 -3.01
C VAL A 27 21.34 6.15 -2.54
N GLU A 28 20.90 6.43 -1.31
CA GLU A 28 19.71 5.79 -0.75
C GLU A 28 18.41 6.35 -1.35
N THR A 29 18.41 7.61 -1.79
CA THR A 29 17.29 8.16 -2.57
C THR A 29 17.12 7.43 -3.91
N ALA A 30 18.23 7.20 -4.63
CA ALA A 30 18.19 6.45 -5.89
C ALA A 30 17.69 5.01 -5.67
N ARG A 31 18.12 4.34 -4.59
CA ARG A 31 17.60 3.02 -4.21
C ARG A 31 16.11 3.03 -3.94
N PHE A 32 15.62 4.00 -3.16
CA PHE A 32 14.20 4.13 -2.84
C PHE A 32 13.34 4.32 -4.09
N LEU A 33 13.75 5.22 -5.00
CA LEU A 33 13.03 5.46 -6.25
C LEU A 33 13.07 4.27 -7.21
N ALA A 34 14.11 3.44 -7.12
CA ALA A 34 14.25 2.21 -7.91
C ALA A 34 13.48 1.01 -7.31
N LEU A 35 12.88 1.15 -6.12
CA LEU A 35 12.10 0.06 -5.55
C LEU A 35 10.95 -0.31 -6.49
N PRO A 36 10.75 -1.60 -6.79
CA PRO A 36 9.65 -2.01 -7.62
C PRO A 36 8.35 -1.60 -6.93
N VAL A 37 7.55 -0.79 -7.61
CA VAL A 37 6.20 -0.47 -7.14
C VAL A 37 5.45 -1.78 -7.05
N GLN A 38 5.26 -2.29 -5.83
CA GLN A 38 4.35 -3.39 -5.60
C GLN A 38 2.97 -2.91 -6.04
N LYS A 39 2.53 -3.36 -7.22
CA LYS A 39 1.15 -3.14 -7.65
C LYS A 39 0.28 -3.78 -6.57
N ARG A 40 -0.42 -2.93 -5.82
CA ARG A 40 -1.43 -3.38 -4.87
C ARG A 40 -2.32 -4.36 -5.62
N THR A 41 -2.30 -5.62 -5.24
CA THR A 41 -3.27 -6.58 -5.75
C THR A 41 -4.63 -6.03 -5.38
N ASP A 42 -5.50 -5.86 -6.37
CA ASP A 42 -6.86 -5.38 -6.15
C ASP A 42 -7.50 -6.17 -5.01
N SER A 43 -8.25 -5.48 -4.15
CA SER A 43 -8.81 -6.07 -2.94
C SER A 43 -9.64 -7.33 -3.25
N VAL A 44 -10.34 -7.36 -4.39
CA VAL A 44 -11.13 -8.53 -4.84
C VAL A 44 -10.21 -9.67 -5.25
N ARG A 45 -9.15 -9.39 -6.01
CA ARG A 45 -8.18 -10.42 -6.43
C ARG A 45 -7.47 -11.02 -5.23
N ARG A 46 -7.03 -10.20 -4.28
CA ARG A 46 -6.44 -10.66 -3.01
C ARG A 46 -7.40 -11.53 -2.20
N HIS A 47 -8.66 -11.11 -2.12
CA HIS A 47 -9.69 -11.88 -1.43
C HIS A 47 -9.93 -13.24 -2.10
N ARG A 48 -9.99 -13.29 -3.43
CA ARG A 48 -10.13 -14.56 -4.18
C ARG A 48 -8.94 -15.48 -3.96
N ASP A 49 -7.72 -14.95 -3.99
CA ASP A 49 -6.51 -15.73 -3.72
C ASP A 49 -6.50 -16.26 -2.28
N TRP A 50 -6.95 -15.46 -1.31
CA TRP A 50 -7.16 -15.91 0.07
C TRP A 50 -8.22 -17.03 0.15
N GLN A 51 -9.38 -16.86 -0.51
CA GLN A 51 -10.45 -17.86 -0.52
C GLN A 51 -10.02 -19.21 -1.10
N ARG A 52 -9.13 -19.22 -2.11
CA ARG A 52 -8.63 -20.48 -2.70
C ARG A 52 -7.85 -21.34 -1.70
N HIS A 53 -7.21 -20.71 -0.71
CA HIS A 53 -6.40 -21.40 0.29
C HIS A 53 -7.15 -21.55 1.62
N ALA A 54 -8.40 -21.10 1.68
CA ALA A 54 -9.21 -21.11 2.88
C ALA A 54 -10.04 -22.39 2.96
N ASP A 55 -9.91 -23.14 4.07
CA ASP A 55 -10.83 -24.23 4.38
C ASP A 55 -12.15 -23.65 4.89
N LYS A 56 -13.15 -23.68 4.01
CA LYS A 56 -14.51 -23.18 4.26
C LYS A 56 -15.13 -23.82 5.51
N ASN A 57 -14.91 -25.12 5.74
CA ASN A 57 -15.52 -25.83 6.85
C ASN A 57 -14.88 -25.40 8.17
N LEU A 58 -13.54 -25.34 8.21
CA LEU A 58 -12.81 -24.85 9.38
C LEU A 58 -13.23 -23.42 9.77
N ILE A 59 -13.39 -22.54 8.78
CA ILE A 59 -13.78 -21.15 9.02
C ILE A 59 -15.18 -21.08 9.61
N PHE A 60 -16.15 -21.80 9.03
CA PHE A 60 -17.52 -21.77 9.53
C PHE A 60 -17.69 -22.46 10.87
N ASP A 61 -17.02 -23.59 11.08
CA ASP A 61 -17.00 -24.26 12.37
C ASP A 61 -16.44 -23.32 13.45
N ASN A 62 -15.39 -22.56 13.15
CA ASN A 62 -14.84 -21.58 14.10
C ASN A 62 -15.75 -20.36 14.30
N ALA A 63 -16.36 -19.83 13.24
CA ALA A 63 -17.20 -18.63 13.32
C ALA A 63 -18.54 -18.89 14.02
N PHE A 64 -19.12 -20.08 13.84
CA PHE A 64 -20.45 -20.43 14.37
C PHE A 64 -20.41 -21.32 15.62
N LYS A 65 -19.21 -21.67 16.12
CA LYS A 65 -19.02 -22.45 17.37
C LYS A 65 -19.70 -21.83 18.61
N ALA A 66 -19.98 -20.52 18.60
CA ALA A 66 -20.58 -19.81 19.73
C ALA A 66 -22.11 -19.65 19.65
N GLN A 67 -22.79 -20.25 18.67
CA GLN A 67 -24.25 -20.14 18.50
C GLN A 67 -25.03 -21.36 19.04
N LYS A 68 -24.56 -21.99 20.11
CA LYS A 68 -25.28 -23.08 20.79
C LYS A 68 -25.66 -22.72 22.21
#